data_AF-A0A2E6UQ98-F1
#
_entry.id   AF-A0A2E6UQ98-F1
#
_cell.length_a   1.000
_cell.length_b   1.000
_cell.length_c   1.000
_cell.angle_alpha   90.00
_cell.angle_beta   90.00
_cell.angle_gamma   90.00
#
_symmetry.space_group_name_H-M   'P 1'
#
loop_
_entity.id
_entity.type
_entity.pdbx_description
1 polymer ?
#
loop_
_entity_poly.entity_id
_entity_poly.type
_entity_poly.pdbx_seq_one_letter_code
_entity_poly.pdbx_strand_id
1 'polypeptide(L)'
;MLNSKFLKKIFTQAMFAGLMMAVGMYWYKHNLFPMMYLSKLKRSVTRFVIGGPPIYIPLTPAPLNQKNTLITRYSAGTPVFIDRLYYDSIGDRRLEGLYLVQIPRHHKKSIKISSAKALTIYRLISLNNDNRVFSDYEKTSIKVNVIGHTAVHTDVIKKDFLAGTIILPVGGPITTSPILISVSGQLTPEVGFKVDEIK
;
A
#
# COMPACT_ATOMS: atom_id res chain seq x y z
N MET A 1 -44.93 -32.02 -27.74
CA MET A 1 -44.62 -31.03 -28.79
C MET A 1 -44.27 -29.70 -28.13
N LEU A 2 -43.04 -29.20 -28.25
CA LEU A 2 -42.71 -27.86 -27.75
C LEU A 2 -43.42 -26.80 -28.60
N ASN A 3 -44.10 -25.86 -27.93
CA ASN A 3 -44.83 -24.77 -28.57
C ASN A 3 -43.86 -23.89 -29.38
N SER A 4 -44.10 -23.74 -30.68
CA SER A 4 -43.24 -22.95 -31.59
C SER A 4 -43.08 -21.49 -31.15
N LYS A 5 -44.07 -20.92 -30.45
CA LYS A 5 -43.98 -19.58 -29.86
C LYS A 5 -42.97 -19.51 -28.71
N PHE A 6 -42.83 -20.59 -27.95
CA PHE A 6 -41.89 -20.69 -26.84
C PHE A 6 -40.44 -20.77 -27.33
N LEU A 7 -40.17 -21.57 -28.37
CA LEU A 7 -38.84 -21.65 -29.00
C LEU A 7 -38.38 -20.30 -29.55
N LYS A 8 -39.27 -19.58 -30.25
CA LYS A 8 -38.97 -18.24 -30.79
C LYS A 8 -38.58 -17.25 -29.69
N LYS A 9 -39.27 -17.28 -28.55
CA LYS A 9 -38.97 -16.42 -27.40
C LYS A 9 -37.57 -16.69 -26.83
N ILE A 10 -37.22 -17.96 -26.61
CA ILE A 10 -35.88 -18.33 -26.11
C ILE A 10 -34.80 -17.87 -27.09
N PHE A 11 -35.00 -18.11 -28.39
CA PHE A 11 -34.04 -17.70 -29.40
C PHE A 11 -33.81 -16.18 -29.42
N THR A 12 -34.89 -15.39 -29.34
CA THR A 12 -34.76 -13.92 -29.28
C THR A 12 -34.04 -13.43 -28.03
N GLN A 13 -34.26 -14.07 -26.87
CA GLN A 13 -33.57 -13.73 -25.63
C GLN A 13 -32.08 -14.07 -25.70
N ALA A 14 -31.73 -15.23 -26.27
CA ALA A 14 -30.35 -15.66 -26.46
C ALA A 14 -29.60 -14.70 -27.41
N MET A 15 -30.22 -14.31 -28.52
CA MET A 15 -29.65 -13.35 -29.46
C MET A 15 -29.40 -11.98 -28.81
N PHE A 16 -30.35 -11.50 -28.01
CA PHE A 16 -30.21 -10.24 -27.29
C PHE A 16 -29.07 -10.30 -26.25
N ALA A 17 -28.99 -11.39 -25.49
CA ALA A 17 -27.91 -11.60 -24.52
C ALA A 17 -26.52 -11.66 -25.20
N GLY A 18 -26.43 -12.36 -26.33
CA GLY A 18 -25.20 -12.44 -27.13
C GLY A 18 -24.75 -11.07 -27.66
N LEU A 19 -25.70 -10.26 -28.15
CA LEU A 19 -25.42 -8.90 -28.61
C LEU A 19 -24.91 -8.02 -27.46
N MET A 20 -25.55 -8.08 -26.29
CA MET A 20 -25.11 -7.33 -25.11
C MET A 20 -23.69 -7.71 -24.65
N MET A 21 -23.36 -9.00 -24.67
CA MET A 21 -22.00 -9.46 -24.38
C MET A 21 -20.98 -8.92 -25.40
N ALA A 22 -21.29 -8.98 -26.69
CA ALA A 22 -20.40 -8.49 -27.74
C ALA A 22 -20.14 -6.98 -27.63
N VAL A 23 -21.20 -6.19 -27.37
CA VAL A 23 -21.09 -4.75 -27.12
C VAL A 23 -20.25 -4.47 -25.88
N GLY A 24 -20.48 -5.20 -24.78
CA GLY A 24 -19.70 -5.08 -23.56
C GLY A 24 -18.21 -5.37 -23.75
N MET A 25 -17.87 -6.43 -24.48
CA MET A 25 -16.48 -6.76 -24.83
C MET A 25 -15.83 -5.67 -25.70
N TYR A 26 -16.56 -5.15 -26.69
CA TYR A 26 -16.07 -4.08 -27.55
C TYR A 26 -15.81 -2.79 -26.75
N TRP A 27 -16.73 -2.41 -25.86
CA TRP A 27 -16.56 -1.26 -24.97
C TRP A 27 -15.38 -1.41 -24.02
N TYR A 28 -15.18 -2.60 -23.44
CA TYR A 28 -14.03 -2.91 -22.59
C TYR A 28 -12.71 -2.79 -23.36
N LYS A 29 -12.65 -3.39 -24.56
CA LYS A 29 -11.45 -3.35 -25.40
C LYS A 29 -11.07 -1.92 -25.82
N HIS A 30 -12.05 -1.07 -26.09
CA HIS A 30 -11.84 0.29 -26.57
C HIS A 30 -11.92 1.37 -25.48
N ASN A 31 -12.08 1.00 -24.20
CA ASN A 31 -12.25 1.94 -23.09
C ASN A 31 -13.33 3.02 -23.33
N LEU A 32 -14.38 2.67 -24.10
CA LEU A 32 -15.43 3.63 -24.50
C LEU A 32 -16.33 4.00 -23.33
N PHE A 33 -16.45 3.11 -22.35
CA PHE A 33 -17.21 3.37 -21.16
C PHE A 33 -16.40 4.29 -20.23
N PRO A 34 -16.98 5.38 -19.69
CA PRO A 34 -16.29 6.37 -18.89
C PRO A 34 -15.94 5.82 -17.48
N MET A 35 -15.10 4.79 -17.40
CA MET A 35 -14.61 4.20 -16.14
C MET A 35 -13.91 5.25 -15.27
N MET A 36 -13.30 6.26 -15.90
CA MET A 36 -12.77 7.44 -15.22
C MET A 36 -13.83 8.20 -14.43
N TYR A 37 -15.06 8.33 -14.94
CA TYR A 37 -16.14 9.02 -14.24
C TYR A 37 -16.76 8.16 -13.13
N LEU A 38 -16.91 6.85 -13.34
CA LEU A 38 -17.37 5.94 -12.27
C LEU A 38 -16.40 5.86 -11.10
N SER A 39 -15.09 5.85 -11.36
CA SER A 39 -14.09 5.87 -10.28
C SER A 39 -14.12 7.20 -9.50
N LYS A 40 -14.41 8.33 -10.16
CA LYS A 40 -14.65 9.62 -9.50
C LYS A 40 -15.93 9.58 -8.65
N LEU A 41 -17.01 9.02 -9.17
CA LEU A 41 -18.30 8.90 -8.47
C LEU A 41 -18.18 7.98 -7.24
N LYS A 42 -17.51 6.83 -7.38
CA LYS A 42 -17.23 5.92 -6.26
C LYS A 42 -16.49 6.64 -5.15
N ARG A 43 -15.46 7.44 -5.46
CA ARG A 43 -14.74 8.28 -4.48
C ARG A 43 -15.63 9.38 -3.87
N SER A 44 -16.57 9.94 -4.61
CA SER A 44 -17.57 10.89 -4.06
C SER A 44 -18.52 10.22 -3.08
N VAL A 45 -18.94 8.99 -3.35
CA VAL A 45 -19.80 8.23 -2.43
C VAL A 45 -19.02 7.79 -1.19
N THR A 46 -17.77 7.35 -1.33
CA THR A 46 -16.90 7.05 -0.16
C THR A 46 -16.64 8.30 0.69
N ARG A 47 -16.56 9.49 0.07
CA ARG A 47 -16.47 10.79 0.77
C ARG A 47 -17.71 11.10 1.62
N PHE A 48 -18.90 10.71 1.18
CA PHE A 48 -20.14 10.99 1.90
C PHE A 48 -20.33 10.08 3.13
N VAL A 49 -19.82 8.85 3.08
CA VAL A 49 -19.95 7.87 4.16
C VAL A 49 -18.96 8.13 5.31
N ILE A 50 -17.83 8.82 5.07
CA ILE A 50 -16.73 8.96 6.05
C ILE A 50 -16.70 10.34 6.76
N GLY A 51 -17.56 11.30 6.43
CA GLY A 51 -17.85 12.47 7.28
C GLY A 51 -16.65 13.38 7.64
N GLY A 52 -15.54 13.34 6.90
CA GLY A 52 -14.35 14.14 7.18
C GLY A 52 -14.20 15.36 6.26
N PRO A 53 -13.65 16.50 6.74
CA PRO A 53 -13.32 17.64 5.90
C PRO A 53 -12.25 17.28 4.85
N PRO A 54 -12.21 17.99 3.70
CA PRO A 54 -11.27 17.69 2.64
C PRO A 54 -9.82 17.92 3.12
N ILE A 55 -9.04 16.85 3.26
CA ILE A 55 -7.59 16.97 3.34
C ILE A 55 -7.11 17.33 1.93
N TYR A 56 -6.84 18.62 1.72
CA TYR A 56 -6.21 19.12 0.49
C TYR A 56 -4.73 18.74 0.51
N ILE A 57 -4.39 17.52 0.07
CA ILE A 57 -3.02 17.20 -0.32
C ILE A 57 -2.93 17.55 -1.81
N PRO A 58 -2.18 18.59 -2.21
CA PRO A 58 -2.01 18.89 -3.62
C PRO A 58 -1.48 17.64 -4.33
N LEU A 59 -2.25 17.16 -5.31
CA LEU A 59 -1.82 16.17 -6.29
C LEU A 59 -0.81 16.84 -7.22
N THR A 60 0.36 17.21 -6.71
CA THR A 60 1.53 17.25 -7.57
C THR A 60 1.89 15.79 -7.85
N PRO A 61 1.68 15.27 -9.08
CA PRO A 61 2.32 14.02 -9.46
C PRO A 61 3.81 14.23 -9.21
N ALA A 62 4.35 13.53 -8.22
CA ALA A 62 5.75 13.64 -7.90
C ALA A 62 6.54 13.34 -9.19
N PRO A 63 7.53 14.16 -9.56
CA PRO A 63 8.19 14.05 -10.85
C PRO A 63 8.70 12.62 -11.02
N LEU A 64 8.37 12.02 -12.18
CA LEU A 64 8.56 10.60 -12.55
C LEU A 64 10.04 10.16 -12.64
N ASN A 65 10.96 10.95 -12.06
CA ASN A 65 12.40 10.75 -12.04
C ASN A 65 12.95 10.76 -10.59
N GLN A 66 12.09 10.47 -9.61
CA GLN A 66 12.44 10.44 -8.19
C GLN A 66 13.01 9.08 -7.79
N LYS A 67 14.07 9.10 -6.99
CA LYS A 67 14.58 7.95 -6.24
C LYS A 67 13.41 7.10 -5.73
N ASN A 68 13.47 5.80 -5.97
CA ASN A 68 12.46 4.83 -5.50
C ASN A 68 12.33 4.73 -3.97
N THR A 69 13.12 5.52 -3.22
CA THR A 69 13.17 5.51 -1.76
C THR A 69 13.26 6.93 -1.24
N LEU A 70 12.39 7.27 -0.30
CA LEU A 70 12.42 8.52 0.47
C LEU A 70 12.52 8.19 1.96
N ILE A 71 13.35 8.92 2.69
CA ILE A 71 13.48 8.80 4.15
C ILE A 71 12.88 10.07 4.75
N THR A 72 11.87 9.91 5.60
CA THR A 72 11.20 11.01 6.29
C THR A 72 11.01 10.68 7.77
N ARG A 73 10.55 11.65 8.56
CA ARG A 73 10.11 11.40 9.94
C ARG A 73 8.67 10.92 9.92
N TYR A 74 8.41 9.84 10.63
CA TYR A 74 7.08 9.33 10.82
C TYR A 74 6.27 10.27 11.69
N SER A 75 5.06 10.54 11.24
CA SER A 75 4.00 11.15 12.03
C SER A 75 2.68 10.53 11.61
N ALA A 76 1.70 10.49 12.50
CA ALA A 76 0.34 10.08 12.13
C ALA A 76 -0.16 10.93 10.95
N GLY A 77 -0.74 10.27 9.93
CA GLY A 77 -1.14 10.95 8.69
C GLY A 77 -0.06 11.04 7.60
N THR A 78 1.21 10.74 7.91
CA THR A 78 2.26 10.65 6.88
C THR A 78 2.04 9.40 6.01
N PRO A 79 2.04 9.52 4.66
CA PRO A 79 1.92 8.36 3.78
C PRO A 79 3.04 7.35 4.04
N VAL A 80 2.73 6.07 4.22
CA VAL A 80 3.76 5.03 4.50
C VAL A 80 4.43 4.49 3.23
N PHE A 81 3.84 4.74 2.06
CA PHE A 81 4.38 4.35 0.75
C PHE A 81 4.67 5.59 -0.08
N ILE A 82 5.67 5.51 -0.96
CA ILE A 82 6.04 6.65 -1.83
C ILE A 82 5.03 6.85 -2.97
N ASP A 83 4.36 5.80 -3.41
CA ASP A 83 3.46 5.79 -4.57
C ASP A 83 1.96 5.73 -4.20
N ARG A 84 1.63 5.78 -2.91
CA ARG A 84 0.25 5.69 -2.38
C ARG A 84 0.04 6.60 -1.18
N LEU A 85 -1.12 7.23 -1.11
CA LEU A 85 -1.55 8.09 0.01
C LEU A 85 -2.18 7.27 1.15
N TYR A 86 -1.59 6.13 1.52
CA TYR A 86 -2.05 5.35 2.67
C TYR A 86 -1.26 5.76 3.89
N TYR A 87 -1.95 6.05 4.98
CA TYR A 87 -1.35 6.53 6.22
C TYR A 87 -1.96 5.79 7.41
N ASP A 88 -1.27 5.83 8.54
CA ASP A 88 -1.80 5.31 9.79
C ASP A 88 -2.82 6.29 10.37
N SER A 89 -4.02 5.78 10.64
CA SER A 89 -5.11 6.53 11.27
C SER A 89 -5.17 6.37 12.79
N ILE A 90 -4.42 5.43 13.38
CA ILE A 90 -4.34 5.26 14.85
C ILE A 90 -3.30 6.22 15.43
N GLY A 91 -2.09 6.27 14.87
CA GLY A 91 -1.04 7.18 15.31
C GLY A 91 -0.48 6.84 16.69
N ASP A 92 -0.01 5.59 16.90
CA ASP A 92 0.61 5.20 18.16
C ASP A 92 1.86 6.05 18.44
N ARG A 93 1.88 6.74 19.58
CA ARG A 93 2.94 7.68 19.97
C ARG A 93 4.33 7.06 20.02
N ARG A 94 4.45 5.75 20.19
CA ARG A 94 5.74 5.05 20.22
C ARG A 94 6.42 5.01 18.86
N LEU A 95 5.68 5.22 17.77
CA LEU A 95 6.23 5.31 16.41
C LEU A 95 6.55 6.74 15.99
N GLU A 96 6.06 7.74 16.72
CA GLU A 96 6.20 9.16 16.39
C GLU A 96 7.67 9.56 16.32
N GLY A 97 8.05 10.26 15.24
CA GLY A 97 9.41 10.74 15.04
C GLY A 97 10.44 9.66 14.62
N LEU A 98 10.07 8.38 14.53
CA LEU A 98 10.94 7.36 13.94
C LEU A 98 11.22 7.69 12.46
N TYR A 99 12.33 7.19 11.90
CA TYR A 99 12.56 7.35 10.47
C TYR A 99 11.70 6.37 9.69
N LEU A 100 10.85 6.88 8.81
CA LEU A 100 10.07 6.12 7.85
C LEU A 100 10.85 6.01 6.54
N VAL A 101 11.07 4.79 6.07
CA VAL A 101 11.62 4.52 4.73
C VAL A 101 10.46 4.23 3.80
N GLN A 102 10.08 5.21 3.00
CA GLN A 102 9.01 5.12 2.02
C GLN A 102 9.53 4.46 0.74
N ILE A 103 8.99 3.29 0.44
CA ILE A 103 9.21 2.53 -0.80
C ILE A 103 7.87 2.32 -1.51
N PRO A 104 7.86 1.89 -2.79
CA PRO A 104 6.62 1.58 -3.48
C PRO A 104 5.87 0.45 -2.79
N ARG A 105 4.53 0.50 -2.83
CA ARG A 105 3.68 -0.53 -2.24
C ARG A 105 3.96 -1.95 -2.76
N HIS A 106 4.34 -2.07 -4.03
CA HIS A 106 4.61 -3.36 -4.68
C HIS A 106 6.10 -3.56 -4.99
N HIS A 107 6.97 -2.99 -4.15
CA HIS A 107 8.40 -3.19 -4.27
C HIS A 107 8.79 -4.67 -4.07
N LYS A 108 9.68 -5.19 -4.91
CA LYS A 108 10.04 -6.62 -4.94
C LYS A 108 11.46 -6.92 -4.48
N LYS A 109 12.34 -5.92 -4.45
CA LYS A 109 13.77 -6.11 -4.18
C LYS A 109 14.05 -5.93 -2.70
N SER A 110 14.98 -6.73 -2.16
CA SER A 110 15.43 -6.56 -0.79
C SER A 110 16.06 -5.18 -0.58
N ILE A 111 15.86 -4.63 0.61
CA ILE A 111 16.37 -3.32 1.00
C ILE A 111 17.67 -3.52 1.77
N LYS A 112 18.75 -2.87 1.32
CA LYS A 112 20.03 -2.83 2.01
C LYS A 112 20.08 -1.56 2.85
N ILE A 113 20.34 -1.71 4.14
CA ILE A 113 20.57 -0.60 5.06
C ILE A 113 22.01 -0.69 5.58
N SER A 114 22.77 0.39 5.45
CA SER A 114 24.11 0.50 6.03
C SER A 114 24.09 1.56 7.13
N SER A 115 24.49 1.17 8.35
CA SER A 115 24.47 2.05 9.52
C SER A 115 25.72 1.88 10.36
N ALA A 116 26.27 2.98 10.87
CA ALA A 116 27.36 2.96 11.83
C ALA A 116 26.88 2.66 13.27
N LYS A 117 25.56 2.71 13.50
CA LYS A 117 24.93 2.48 14.80
C LYS A 117 23.98 1.29 14.76
N ALA A 118 23.76 0.69 15.92
CA ALA A 118 22.69 -0.29 16.08
C ALA A 118 21.32 0.35 15.77
N LEU A 119 20.44 -0.44 15.15
CA LEU A 119 19.13 -0.03 14.70
C LEU A 119 18.06 -0.95 15.27
N THR A 120 16.94 -0.37 15.70
CA THR A 120 15.69 -1.13 15.89
C THR A 120 14.81 -0.89 14.69
N ILE A 121 14.45 -1.96 13.98
CA ILE A 121 13.61 -1.88 12.79
C ILE A 121 12.21 -2.38 13.13
N TYR A 122 11.23 -1.53 12.89
CA TYR A 122 9.82 -1.83 13.02
C TYR A 122 9.23 -2.09 11.63
N ARG A 123 8.38 -3.12 11.53
CA ARG A 123 7.61 -3.42 10.32
C ARG A 123 6.14 -3.38 10.63
N LEU A 124 5.40 -2.65 9.81
CA LEU A 124 3.95 -2.72 9.78
C LEU A 124 3.59 -3.93 8.93
N ILE A 125 2.84 -4.87 9.49
CA ILE A 125 2.46 -6.11 8.82
C ILE A 125 0.95 -6.15 8.59
N SER A 126 0.56 -6.84 7.53
CA SER A 126 -0.84 -7.11 7.19
C SER A 126 -1.13 -8.59 7.38
N LEU A 127 -2.28 -8.91 7.95
CA LEU A 127 -2.77 -10.29 8.02
C LEU A 127 -3.05 -10.90 6.64
N ASN A 128 -3.20 -10.07 5.61
CA ASN A 128 -3.39 -10.53 4.24
C ASN A 128 -2.07 -10.93 3.55
N ASN A 129 -0.92 -10.61 4.12
CA ASN A 129 0.39 -10.98 3.58
C ASN A 129 0.90 -12.31 4.15
N ASP A 130 1.84 -12.92 3.43
CA ASP A 130 2.68 -13.97 3.98
C ASP A 130 3.82 -13.33 4.79
N ASN A 131 3.71 -13.43 6.12
CA ASN A 131 4.67 -12.84 7.06
C ASN A 131 5.71 -13.85 7.56
N ARG A 132 5.82 -15.05 6.97
CA ARG A 132 6.79 -16.08 7.40
C ARG A 132 8.24 -15.60 7.38
N VAL A 133 8.57 -14.66 6.49
CA VAL A 133 9.91 -14.05 6.38
C VAL A 133 10.31 -13.25 7.62
N PHE A 134 9.37 -12.98 8.52
CA PHE A 134 9.57 -12.24 9.76
C PHE A 134 9.41 -13.11 11.01
N SER A 135 9.61 -14.44 10.90
CA SER A 135 9.44 -15.38 12.02
C SER A 135 10.37 -15.11 13.21
N ASP A 136 11.48 -14.41 12.96
CA ASP A 136 12.50 -14.02 13.92
C ASP A 136 12.31 -12.60 14.50
N TYR A 137 11.22 -11.91 14.13
CA TYR A 137 10.85 -10.61 14.69
C TYR A 137 9.97 -10.78 15.93
N GLU A 138 10.15 -9.89 16.90
CA GLU A 138 9.32 -9.80 18.09
C GLU A 138 7.99 -9.11 17.76
N LYS A 139 6.87 -9.72 18.18
CA LYS A 139 5.56 -9.07 18.14
C LYS A 139 5.48 -7.98 19.19
N THR A 140 5.00 -6.80 18.82
CA THR A 140 4.81 -5.69 19.76
C THR A 140 3.34 -5.53 20.15
N SER A 141 3.07 -4.76 21.20
CA SER A 141 1.72 -4.28 21.53
C SER A 141 1.31 -3.02 20.77
N ILE A 142 2.11 -2.56 19.80
CA ILE A 142 1.82 -1.39 18.97
C ILE A 142 0.78 -1.76 17.93
N LYS A 143 -0.24 -0.92 17.78
CA LYS A 143 -1.30 -1.06 16.79
C LYS A 143 -1.24 0.10 15.81
N VAL A 144 -1.52 -0.23 14.56
CA VAL A 144 -1.62 0.73 13.45
C VAL A 144 -2.88 0.42 12.66
N ASN A 145 -3.36 1.38 11.89
CA ASN A 145 -4.43 1.14 10.92
C ASN A 145 -4.12 1.88 9.62
N VAL A 146 -3.38 1.18 8.75
CA VAL A 146 -3.07 1.63 7.40
C VAL A 146 -3.97 0.88 6.42
N ILE A 147 -5.03 1.54 5.98
CA ILE A 147 -6.02 0.92 5.07
C ILE A 147 -5.59 1.15 3.63
N GLY A 148 -5.18 0.09 2.95
CA GLY A 148 -4.99 0.06 1.50
C GLY A 148 -6.15 -0.64 0.78
N HIS A 149 -6.16 -0.55 -0.55
CA HIS A 149 -7.20 -1.19 -1.37
C HIS A 149 -7.27 -2.72 -1.24
N THR A 150 -6.13 -3.41 -1.07
CA THR A 150 -6.09 -4.89 -1.05
C THR A 150 -5.49 -5.48 0.22
N ALA A 151 -5.00 -4.65 1.13
CA ALA A 151 -4.38 -5.09 2.38
C ALA A 151 -4.52 -3.98 3.42
N VAL A 152 -4.72 -4.39 4.67
CA VAL A 152 -4.74 -3.49 5.82
C VAL A 152 -3.59 -3.89 6.73
N HIS A 153 -2.73 -2.95 7.09
CA HIS A 153 -1.68 -3.19 8.09
C HIS A 153 -2.22 -2.83 9.46
N THR A 154 -2.24 -3.81 10.36
CA THR A 154 -2.87 -3.72 11.69
C THR A 154 -1.89 -3.86 12.84
N ASP A 155 -0.77 -4.55 12.59
CA ASP A 155 0.15 -4.98 13.63
C ASP A 155 1.57 -4.50 13.32
N VAL A 156 2.35 -4.34 14.38
CA VAL A 156 3.76 -3.95 14.29
C VAL A 156 4.63 -5.01 14.94
N ILE A 157 5.66 -5.41 14.22
CA ILE A 157 6.73 -6.28 14.70
C ILE A 157 8.04 -5.50 14.71
N LYS A 158 9.01 -5.92 15.53
CA LYS A 158 10.32 -5.27 15.61
C LYS A 158 11.45 -6.28 15.67
N LYS A 159 12.64 -5.85 15.26
CA LYS A 159 13.88 -6.59 15.46
C LYS A 159 15.05 -5.61 15.62
N ASP A 160 15.93 -5.93 16.56
CA ASP A 160 17.17 -5.19 16.79
C ASP A 160 18.29 -5.73 15.91
N PHE A 161 19.08 -4.81 15.37
CA PHE A 161 20.21 -5.08 14.51
C PHE A 161 21.45 -4.34 15.03
N LEU A 162 22.59 -5.02 15.00
CA LEU A 162 23.87 -4.40 15.25
C LEU A 162 24.26 -3.44 14.11
N ALA A 163 25.24 -2.57 14.37
CA ALA A 163 25.82 -1.73 13.35
C ALA A 163 26.41 -2.59 12.20
N GLY A 164 26.38 -2.04 10.98
CA GLY A 164 26.90 -2.70 9.78
C GLY A 164 25.91 -2.66 8.62
N THR A 165 25.98 -3.68 7.77
CA THR A 165 25.08 -3.86 6.63
C THR A 165 23.96 -4.83 7.01
N ILE A 166 22.72 -4.37 6.88
CA ILE A 166 21.50 -5.11 7.17
C ILE A 166 20.76 -5.31 5.85
N ILE A 167 20.39 -6.56 5.55
CA ILE A 167 19.56 -6.90 4.40
C ILE A 167 18.16 -7.20 4.92
N LEU A 168 17.18 -6.47 4.40
CA LEU A 168 15.80 -6.64 4.82
C LEU A 168 14.92 -7.19 3.71
N PRO A 169 14.10 -8.21 4.01
CA PRO A 169 13.04 -8.60 3.10
C PRO A 169 11.96 -7.50 3.02
N VAL A 170 11.26 -7.45 1.89
CA VAL A 170 10.22 -6.45 1.63
C VAL A 170 8.88 -6.75 2.29
N GLY A 171 8.62 -8.01 2.65
CA GLY A 171 7.26 -8.51 2.93
C GLY A 171 6.47 -8.72 1.63
N GLY A 172 5.34 -9.44 1.70
CA GLY A 172 4.53 -9.73 0.52
C GLY A 172 3.75 -11.04 0.66
N PRO A 173 3.06 -11.53 -0.38
CA PRO A 173 3.16 -11.12 -1.79
C PRO A 173 2.26 -9.94 -2.21
N ILE A 174 1.33 -9.49 -1.37
CA ILE A 174 0.29 -8.52 -1.79
C ILE A 174 0.81 -7.08 -1.71
N THR A 175 1.54 -6.76 -0.66
CA THR A 175 2.10 -5.42 -0.41
C THR A 175 3.41 -5.54 0.33
N THR A 176 4.29 -4.55 0.17
CA THR A 176 5.44 -4.38 1.04
C THR A 176 4.97 -4.07 2.47
N SER A 177 5.78 -4.50 3.44
CA SER A 177 5.62 -4.18 4.85
C SER A 177 6.40 -2.89 5.14
N PRO A 178 5.73 -1.75 5.42
CA PRO A 178 6.40 -0.48 5.70
C PRO A 178 7.50 -0.58 6.75
N ILE A 179 8.53 0.26 6.62
CA ILE A 179 9.75 0.20 7.43
C ILE A 179 9.87 1.48 8.27
N LEU A 180 9.93 1.32 9.59
CA LEU A 180 10.36 2.40 10.49
C LEU A 180 11.64 2.00 11.19
N ILE A 181 12.48 2.99 11.48
CA ILE A 181 13.81 2.79 12.03
C ILE A 181 14.00 3.73 13.22
N SER A 182 14.37 3.14 14.35
CA SER A 182 14.96 3.83 15.48
C SER A 182 16.48 3.63 15.46
N VAL A 183 17.23 4.69 15.69
CA VAL A 183 18.71 4.66 15.74
C VAL A 183 19.14 4.83 17.20
N SER A 184 19.90 3.88 17.73
CA SER A 184 20.36 3.93 19.12
C SER A 184 21.28 5.14 19.37
N GLY A 185 21.04 5.89 20.45
CA GLY A 185 21.94 6.97 20.89
C GLY A 185 22.09 8.12 19.89
N GLN A 186 21.01 8.47 19.18
CA GLN A 186 21.03 9.57 18.22
C GLN A 186 20.61 10.88 18.89
N LEU A 187 21.59 11.77 19.10
CA LEU A 187 21.41 13.12 19.63
C LEU A 187 21.25 14.17 18.53
N THR A 188 21.55 13.82 17.26
CA THR A 188 21.56 14.74 16.11
C THR A 188 20.47 14.40 15.09
N PRO A 189 19.95 15.41 14.36
CA PRO A 189 18.87 15.23 13.40
C PRO A 189 19.29 14.57 12.08
N GLU A 190 20.59 14.41 11.82
CA GLU A 190 21.11 13.82 10.58
C GLU A 190 20.81 12.33 10.48
N VAL A 191 20.43 11.86 9.29
CA VAL A 191 20.12 10.45 9.04
C VAL A 191 21.39 9.60 9.18
N GLY A 192 21.54 8.90 10.31
CA GLY A 192 22.72 8.08 10.64
C GLY A 192 22.86 6.76 9.87
N PHE A 193 22.11 6.56 8.79
CA PHE A 193 22.11 5.35 7.98
C PHE A 193 21.84 5.66 6.50
N LYS A 194 22.25 4.75 5.62
CA LYS A 194 22.00 4.81 4.18
C LYS A 194 21.10 3.65 3.75
N VAL A 195 20.18 3.92 2.83
CA VAL A 195 19.30 2.90 2.23
C VAL A 195 19.60 2.77 0.75
N ASP A 196 19.86 1.54 0.30
CA ASP A 196 20.11 1.18 -1.08
C ASP A 196 19.24 -0.04 -1.48
N GLU A 197 18.90 -0.17 -2.76
CA GLU A 197 18.27 -1.39 -3.29
C GLU A 197 19.35 -2.40 -3.67
N ILE A 198 19.12 -3.69 -3.37
CA ILE A 198 19.97 -4.76 -3.92
C ILE A 198 19.58 -4.96 -5.38
N LYS A 199 20.54 -4.79 -6.30
CA LYS A 199 20.30 -4.88 -7.74
C LYS A 199 19.84 -6.26 -8.17
#